data_AF-A0A350T480-F1
#
_entry.id   AF-A0A350T480-F1
#
_cell.length_a   1.000
_cell.length_b   1.000
_cell.length_c   1.000
_cell.angle_alpha   90.00
_cell.angle_beta   90.00
_cell.angle_gamma   90.00
#
_symmetry.space_group_name_H-M   'P 1'
#
loop_
_entity.id
_entity.type
_entity.pdbx_description
1 polymer ?
#
loop_
_entity_poly.entity_id
_entity_poly.type
_entity_poly.pdbx_seq_one_letter_code
_entity_poly.pdbx_strand_id
1 'polypeptide(L)'
;MLSRPAFRLLLAVATLLPMLISAVPARPALAAEPANAFFQRTWERTDEPVAATAVSRTWVWGPEPFSGPAGEPYADAPGGVRLAQYFDKSRMEINDPSHDPADIWFVTNGLLARELITGAMQTGDQQWQQRGPAAVNIAGDPLATTSPTYASFAGLLDAPASAAGEAIARTIARDGTTSCCVADSHAVTAGLLAEPTGHRVASVFWDYLTSSGTIVERTHRTRGALFANPYYATGYPIAEAAWAWVPVGG
;
A
#
# COMPACT_ATOMS: atom_id res chain seq x y z
N MET A 1 45.56 -0.56 -81.97
CA MET A 1 45.67 0.84 -81.52
C MET A 1 44.50 1.13 -80.62
N LEU A 2 44.77 1.70 -79.44
CA LEU A 2 43.89 1.78 -78.28
C LEU A 2 42.58 2.55 -78.53
N SER A 3 41.47 2.09 -77.95
CA SER A 3 40.33 2.94 -77.55
C SER A 3 39.50 2.22 -76.49
N ARG A 4 39.55 2.72 -75.25
CA ARG A 4 38.79 2.25 -74.08
C ARG A 4 37.32 2.70 -74.18
N PRO A 5 36.31 1.85 -73.89
CA PRO A 5 34.94 2.32 -73.70
C PRO A 5 34.73 2.89 -72.30
N ALA A 6 34.08 4.05 -72.24
CA ALA A 6 33.78 4.82 -71.05
C ALA A 6 32.72 4.13 -70.16
N PHE A 7 33.05 3.98 -68.88
CA PHE A 7 32.15 3.49 -67.84
C PHE A 7 31.19 4.64 -67.45
N ARG A 8 29.90 4.52 -67.81
CA ARG A 8 28.86 5.46 -67.40
C ARG A 8 28.39 5.10 -65.98
N LEU A 9 28.65 6.00 -65.05
CA LEU A 9 28.23 5.94 -63.65
C LEU A 9 26.69 6.06 -63.58
N LEU A 10 26.01 4.98 -63.17
CA LEU A 10 24.58 5.00 -62.83
C LEU A 10 24.41 5.63 -61.44
N LEU A 11 23.78 6.80 -61.40
CA LEU A 11 23.38 7.49 -60.16
C LEU A 11 22.10 6.82 -59.63
N ALA A 12 22.22 6.01 -58.58
CA ALA A 12 21.08 5.43 -57.88
C ALA A 12 20.46 6.49 -56.95
N VAL A 13 19.27 6.96 -57.27
CA VAL A 13 18.47 7.85 -56.40
C VAL A 13 17.78 6.97 -55.35
N ALA A 14 18.31 6.98 -54.13
CA ALA A 14 17.69 6.33 -52.98
C ALA A 14 16.56 7.23 -52.44
N THR A 15 15.31 6.86 -52.68
CA THR A 15 14.13 7.51 -52.09
C THR A 15 14.00 7.09 -50.62
N LEU A 16 14.38 7.98 -49.71
CA LEU A 16 14.11 7.87 -48.27
C LEU A 16 12.64 8.17 -48.00
N LEU A 17 11.86 7.13 -47.67
CA LEU A 17 10.49 7.24 -47.20
C LEU A 17 10.53 7.54 -45.68
N PRO A 18 9.98 8.66 -45.18
CA PRO A 18 9.94 8.91 -43.75
C PRO A 18 8.91 7.97 -43.11
N MET A 19 9.40 7.04 -42.29
CA MET A 19 8.59 6.21 -41.42
C MET A 19 8.00 7.13 -40.34
N LEU A 20 6.75 7.57 -40.53
CA LEU A 20 6.00 8.27 -39.49
C LEU A 20 5.74 7.27 -38.36
N ILE A 21 6.54 7.35 -37.30
CA ILE A 21 6.23 6.76 -36.01
C ILE A 21 5.06 7.57 -35.47
N SER A 22 3.83 7.06 -35.63
CA SER A 22 2.68 7.56 -34.88
C SER A 22 2.95 7.32 -33.39
N ALA A 23 3.45 8.35 -32.70
CA ALA A 23 3.43 8.40 -31.25
C ALA A 23 1.95 8.39 -30.84
N VAL A 24 1.45 7.21 -30.43
CA VAL A 24 0.18 7.14 -29.72
C VAL A 24 0.39 7.94 -28.43
N PRO A 25 -0.31 9.05 -28.20
CA PRO A 25 -0.20 9.73 -26.92
C PRO A 25 -0.66 8.74 -25.86
N ALA A 26 0.22 8.42 -24.91
CA ALA A 26 -0.19 7.75 -23.69
C ALA A 26 -1.27 8.65 -23.08
N ARG A 27 -2.52 8.19 -23.13
CA ARG A 27 -3.58 8.86 -22.37
C ARG A 27 -3.11 8.81 -20.92
N PRO A 28 -3.05 9.94 -20.18
CA PRO A 28 -2.88 9.85 -18.75
C PRO A 28 -3.97 8.89 -18.26
N ALA A 29 -3.59 7.88 -17.48
CA ALA A 29 -4.58 7.13 -16.74
C ALA A 29 -5.39 8.18 -15.97
N LEU A 30 -6.68 8.29 -16.25
CA LEU A 30 -7.54 9.11 -15.42
C LEU A 30 -7.37 8.56 -14.01
N ALA A 31 -7.06 9.44 -13.06
CA ALA A 31 -7.22 9.18 -11.64
C ALA A 31 -8.51 8.37 -11.45
N ALA A 32 -8.39 7.16 -10.89
CA ALA A 32 -9.60 6.42 -10.58
C ALA A 32 -10.31 7.17 -9.45
N GLU A 33 -11.61 7.34 -9.53
CA GLU A 33 -12.38 7.82 -8.39
C GLU A 33 -12.68 6.64 -7.46
N PRO A 34 -12.86 6.86 -6.15
CA PRO A 34 -13.45 5.85 -5.28
C PRO A 34 -14.73 5.29 -5.90
N ALA A 35 -14.79 3.96 -6.05
CA ALA A 35 -15.70 3.30 -6.96
C ALA A 35 -17.19 3.42 -6.57
N ASN A 36 -17.47 3.78 -5.32
CA ASN A 36 -18.82 3.95 -4.80
C ASN A 36 -18.81 4.96 -3.64
N ALA A 37 -19.99 5.37 -3.20
CA ALA A 37 -20.14 6.37 -2.14
C ALA A 37 -19.62 5.90 -0.77
N PHE A 38 -19.49 4.59 -0.52
CA PHE A 38 -18.93 4.06 0.73
C PHE A 38 -17.41 4.24 0.74
N PHE A 39 -16.73 3.82 -0.32
CA PHE A 39 -15.29 4.05 -0.50
C PHE A 39 -14.95 5.55 -0.50
N GLN A 40 -15.77 6.35 -1.19
CA GLN A 40 -15.63 7.81 -1.20
C GLN A 40 -15.67 8.37 0.23
N ARG A 41 -16.69 8.03 1.02
CA ARG A 41 -16.82 8.54 2.40
C ARG A 41 -15.68 8.07 3.31
N THR A 42 -15.21 6.83 3.14
CA THR A 42 -14.06 6.29 3.89
C THR A 42 -12.78 7.07 3.57
N TRP A 43 -12.53 7.36 2.29
CA TRP A 43 -11.39 8.17 1.85
C TRP A 43 -11.53 9.62 2.34
N GLU A 44 -12.70 10.24 2.14
CA GLU A 44 -12.97 11.64 2.46
C GLU A 44 -12.72 11.94 3.93
N ARG A 45 -13.10 11.02 4.83
CA ARG A 45 -12.96 11.24 6.28
C ARG A 45 -11.55 11.70 6.64
N THR A 46 -10.52 11.07 6.12
CA THR A 46 -9.13 11.33 6.51
C THR A 46 -8.30 11.98 5.41
N ASP A 47 -8.57 11.73 4.14
CA ASP A 47 -7.62 12.09 3.08
C ASP A 47 -8.10 13.32 2.28
N GLU A 48 -9.40 13.64 2.28
CA GLU A 48 -9.90 14.88 1.66
C GLU A 48 -9.28 16.15 2.27
N PRO A 49 -9.16 16.30 3.61
CA PRO A 49 -8.53 17.50 4.16
C PRO A 49 -7.06 17.64 3.78
N VAL A 50 -6.38 16.52 3.53
CA VAL A 50 -4.98 16.49 3.05
C VAL A 50 -4.94 16.90 1.58
N ALA A 51 -5.77 16.28 0.74
CA ALA A 51 -5.89 16.59 -0.69
C ALA A 51 -6.23 18.06 -0.95
N ALA A 52 -7.13 18.62 -0.14
CA ALA A 52 -7.52 20.01 -0.24
C ALA A 52 -6.55 20.98 0.44
N THR A 53 -5.40 20.50 0.95
CA THR A 53 -4.38 21.30 1.66
C THR A 53 -4.91 22.03 2.92
N ALA A 54 -6.03 21.56 3.46
CA ALA A 54 -6.65 22.13 4.66
C ALA A 54 -5.93 21.73 5.94
N VAL A 55 -5.11 20.67 5.88
CA VAL A 55 -4.22 20.22 6.95
C VAL A 55 -2.89 19.77 6.36
N SER A 56 -1.84 19.79 7.19
CA SER A 56 -0.54 19.18 6.88
C SER A 56 -0.35 17.93 7.74
N ARG A 57 -0.65 16.75 7.18
CA ARG A 57 -0.42 15.43 7.78
C ARG A 57 -0.28 14.35 6.70
N THR A 58 0.20 13.17 7.07
CA THR A 58 0.29 12.02 6.16
C THR A 58 -1.08 11.57 5.64
N TRP A 59 -1.08 10.97 4.45
CA TRP A 59 -2.19 10.21 3.88
C TRP A 59 -2.43 8.92 4.66
N VAL A 60 -3.69 8.52 4.79
CA VAL A 60 -4.08 7.21 5.33
C VAL A 60 -4.22 6.18 4.21
N TRP A 61 -4.83 6.56 3.09
CA TRP A 61 -5.09 5.72 1.93
C TRP A 61 -4.19 6.10 0.75
N GLY A 62 -4.02 7.39 0.52
CA GLY A 62 -3.31 7.95 -0.64
C GLY A 62 -4.13 9.02 -1.36
N PRO A 63 -3.53 9.75 -2.30
CA PRO A 63 -4.21 10.84 -3.01
C PRO A 63 -5.42 10.38 -3.81
N GLU A 64 -5.37 9.17 -4.37
CA GLU A 64 -6.41 8.58 -5.20
C GLU A 64 -6.20 7.05 -5.28
N PRO A 65 -7.23 6.26 -5.62
CA PRO A 65 -7.04 4.87 -5.97
C PRO A 65 -6.26 4.75 -7.29
N PHE A 66 -5.38 3.74 -7.38
CA PHE A 66 -4.63 3.45 -8.60
C PHE A 66 -5.29 2.37 -9.46
N SER A 67 -6.45 1.88 -9.03
CA SER A 67 -7.22 0.84 -9.71
C SER A 67 -8.70 1.21 -9.79
N GLY A 68 -9.39 0.66 -10.79
CA GLY A 68 -10.85 0.60 -10.77
C GLY A 68 -11.38 -0.43 -9.76
N PRO A 69 -12.70 -0.52 -9.57
CA PRO A 69 -13.29 -1.59 -8.77
C PRO A 69 -12.94 -2.96 -9.34
N ALA A 70 -12.54 -3.87 -8.47
CA ALA A 70 -12.24 -5.26 -8.79
C ALA A 70 -13.19 -6.19 -8.03
N GLY A 71 -13.72 -7.20 -8.74
CA GLY A 71 -14.39 -8.33 -8.10
C GLY A 71 -13.37 -9.41 -7.76
N GLU A 72 -13.23 -9.76 -6.48
CA GLU A 72 -12.30 -10.80 -6.03
C GLU A 72 -13.06 -12.03 -5.51
N PRO A 73 -12.63 -13.26 -5.85
CA PRO A 73 -13.23 -14.46 -5.31
C PRO A 73 -13.24 -14.46 -3.77
N TYR A 74 -14.43 -14.57 -3.19
CA TYR A 74 -14.64 -14.62 -1.74
C TYR A 74 -15.88 -15.46 -1.45
N ALA A 75 -15.70 -16.68 -0.96
CA ALA A 75 -16.74 -17.70 -0.89
C ALA A 75 -17.97 -17.27 -0.05
N ASP A 76 -17.74 -16.53 1.03
CA ASP A 76 -18.78 -16.10 1.97
C ASP A 76 -19.47 -14.78 1.54
N ALA A 77 -18.99 -14.14 0.48
CA ALA A 77 -19.63 -12.96 -0.08
C ALA A 77 -20.85 -13.36 -0.93
N PRO A 78 -21.93 -12.54 -1.00
CA PRO A 78 -23.03 -12.79 -1.92
C PRO A 78 -22.55 -12.93 -3.37
N GLY A 79 -22.83 -14.09 -3.97
CA GLY A 79 -22.36 -14.42 -5.32
C GLY A 79 -20.89 -14.89 -5.40
N GLY A 80 -20.23 -15.13 -4.27
CA GLY A 80 -18.87 -15.64 -4.20
C GLY A 80 -17.79 -14.62 -4.56
N VAL A 81 -18.13 -13.33 -4.55
CA VAL A 81 -17.25 -12.24 -4.98
C VAL A 81 -17.37 -11.04 -4.04
N ARG A 82 -16.24 -10.58 -3.48
CA ARG A 82 -16.16 -9.30 -2.76
C ARG A 82 -15.79 -8.17 -3.72
N LEU A 83 -16.22 -6.96 -3.40
CA LEU A 83 -15.77 -5.76 -4.12
C LEU A 83 -14.51 -5.22 -3.44
N ALA A 84 -13.45 -4.97 -4.21
CA ALA A 84 -12.23 -4.34 -3.74
C ALA A 84 -11.80 -3.16 -4.63
N GLN A 85 -11.07 -2.20 -4.06
CA GLN A 85 -10.36 -1.17 -4.81
C GLN A 85 -9.04 -0.83 -4.11
N TYR A 86 -7.97 -0.68 -4.88
CA TYR A 86 -6.61 -0.50 -4.38
C TYR A 86 -6.17 0.97 -4.41
N PHE A 87 -5.50 1.36 -3.33
CA PHE A 87 -4.94 2.67 -3.05
C PHE A 87 -3.46 2.53 -2.67
N ASP A 88 -2.70 3.61 -2.74
CA ASP A 88 -1.24 3.62 -2.50
C ASP A 88 -0.83 2.94 -1.17
N LYS A 89 -1.63 3.08 -0.11
CA LYS A 89 -1.30 2.56 1.23
C LYS A 89 -2.10 1.34 1.67
N SER A 90 -3.17 0.99 0.95
CA SER A 90 -4.05 -0.10 1.34
C SER A 90 -5.03 -0.49 0.23
N ARG A 91 -6.00 -1.34 0.56
CA ARG A 91 -7.20 -1.56 -0.24
C ARG A 91 -8.43 -1.23 0.59
N MET A 92 -9.53 -0.89 -0.08
CA MET A 92 -10.86 -0.89 0.50
C MET A 92 -11.62 -2.10 -0.04
N GLU A 93 -12.30 -2.84 0.81
CA GLU A 93 -13.14 -3.98 0.43
C GLU A 93 -14.51 -3.98 1.12
N ILE A 94 -15.51 -4.50 0.42
CA ILE A 94 -16.85 -4.83 0.93
C ILE A 94 -17.07 -6.33 0.69
N ASN A 95 -17.08 -7.10 1.78
CA ASN A 95 -17.28 -8.55 1.75
C ASN A 95 -18.78 -8.91 1.70
N ASP A 96 -19.62 -8.19 2.44
CA ASP A 96 -21.08 -8.38 2.43
C ASP A 96 -21.81 -7.03 2.22
N PRO A 97 -22.35 -6.76 1.02
CA PRO A 97 -23.11 -5.54 0.75
C PRO A 97 -24.45 -5.48 1.48
N SER A 98 -24.91 -6.56 2.11
CA SER A 98 -26.13 -6.58 2.92
C SER A 98 -25.91 -6.18 4.39
N HIS A 99 -24.65 -6.08 4.82
CA HIS A 99 -24.28 -5.61 6.14
C HIS A 99 -24.68 -4.13 6.37
N ASP A 100 -24.80 -3.71 7.63
CA ASP A 100 -25.19 -2.33 7.95
C ASP A 100 -24.14 -1.33 7.41
N PRO A 101 -24.51 -0.45 6.45
CA PRO A 101 -23.58 0.54 5.91
C PRO A 101 -23.17 1.64 6.90
N ALA A 102 -23.83 1.72 8.07
CA ALA A 102 -23.45 2.64 9.14
C ALA A 102 -22.33 2.06 10.03
N ASP A 103 -22.05 0.76 9.98
CA ASP A 103 -20.92 0.17 10.68
C ASP A 103 -19.61 0.65 10.06
N ILE A 104 -18.64 1.02 10.90
CA ILE A 104 -17.29 1.38 10.47
C ILE A 104 -16.64 0.23 9.69
N TRP A 105 -16.99 -1.02 9.99
CA TRP A 105 -16.46 -2.22 9.35
C TRP A 105 -17.20 -2.62 8.07
N PHE A 106 -18.15 -1.81 7.58
CA PHE A 106 -18.75 -2.04 6.26
C PHE A 106 -17.72 -1.95 5.13
N VAL A 107 -16.79 -0.99 5.24
CA VAL A 107 -15.59 -0.93 4.39
C VAL A 107 -14.40 -1.31 5.25
N THR A 108 -13.68 -2.36 4.85
CA THR A 108 -12.48 -2.83 5.55
C THR A 108 -11.25 -2.76 4.67
N ASN A 109 -10.08 -3.03 5.25
CA ASN A 109 -8.81 -3.15 4.53
C ASN A 109 -8.48 -4.62 4.21
N GLY A 110 -9.35 -5.55 4.64
CA GLY A 110 -9.08 -6.97 4.68
C GLY A 110 -7.80 -7.29 5.46
N LEU A 111 -7.10 -8.33 5.02
CA LEU A 111 -5.87 -8.83 5.62
C LEU A 111 -4.64 -8.60 4.71
N LEU A 112 -4.68 -7.61 3.81
CA LEU A 112 -3.70 -7.47 2.71
C LEU A 112 -2.24 -7.58 3.16
N ALA A 113 -1.82 -6.88 4.22
CA ALA A 113 -0.44 -6.98 4.72
C ALA A 113 -0.09 -8.39 5.20
N ARG A 114 -1.00 -9.06 5.92
CA ARG A 114 -0.84 -10.45 6.36
C ARG A 114 -0.81 -11.41 5.16
N GLU A 115 -1.69 -11.23 4.17
CA GLU A 115 -1.72 -12.00 2.93
C GLU A 115 -0.39 -11.90 2.19
N LEU A 116 0.18 -10.69 2.10
CA LEU A 116 1.48 -10.45 1.44
C LEU A 116 2.66 -11.02 2.24
N ILE A 117 2.63 -11.00 3.57
CA ILE A 117 3.72 -11.59 4.40
C ILE A 117 3.66 -13.11 4.40
N THR A 118 2.47 -13.70 4.50
CA THR A 118 2.29 -15.15 4.65
C THR A 118 2.14 -15.90 3.32
N GLY A 119 1.76 -15.19 2.26
CA GLY A 119 1.26 -15.79 1.02
C GLY A 119 -0.12 -16.43 1.16
N ALA A 120 -0.78 -16.37 2.32
CA ALA A 120 -2.11 -16.93 2.51
C ALA A 120 -3.17 -15.91 2.09
N MET A 121 -3.48 -15.87 0.79
CA MET A 121 -4.48 -14.97 0.23
C MET A 121 -5.88 -15.40 0.68
N GLN A 122 -6.63 -14.50 1.34
CA GLN A 122 -7.96 -14.81 1.84
C GLN A 122 -8.96 -14.90 0.68
N THR A 123 -9.76 -15.98 0.67
CA THR A 123 -10.81 -16.24 -0.34
C THR A 123 -12.15 -16.57 0.31
N GLY A 124 -12.31 -16.27 1.59
CA GLY A 124 -13.49 -16.49 2.43
C GLY A 124 -13.13 -16.22 3.90
N ASP A 125 -14.11 -16.18 4.79
CA ASP A 125 -13.93 -15.84 6.21
C ASP A 125 -12.90 -16.76 6.88
N GLN A 126 -12.96 -18.04 6.54
CA GLN A 126 -12.06 -19.10 7.01
C GLN A 126 -11.45 -19.90 5.86
N GLN A 127 -11.24 -19.25 4.71
CA GLN A 127 -10.68 -19.89 3.52
C GLN A 127 -9.50 -19.09 2.97
N TRP A 128 -8.44 -19.83 2.61
CA TRP A 128 -7.22 -19.25 2.08
C TRP A 128 -6.71 -20.04 0.89
N GLN A 129 -6.15 -19.30 -0.07
CA GLN A 129 -5.40 -19.84 -1.17
C GLN A 129 -3.91 -19.54 -0.96
N GLN A 130 -3.10 -20.60 -0.83
CA GLN A 130 -1.66 -20.43 -0.62
C GLN A 130 -0.95 -19.91 -1.89
N ARG A 131 -0.07 -18.94 -1.67
CA ARG A 131 0.90 -18.34 -2.59
C ARG A 131 2.26 -18.28 -1.90
N GLY A 132 3.23 -17.62 -2.52
CA GLY A 132 4.47 -17.25 -1.85
C GLY A 132 4.34 -15.91 -1.12
N PRO A 133 5.08 -15.69 -0.02
CA PRO A 133 5.32 -14.35 0.52
C PRO A 133 5.79 -13.37 -0.56
N ALA A 134 5.29 -12.14 -0.52
CA ALA A 134 5.51 -11.16 -1.57
C ALA A 134 6.88 -10.47 -1.45
N ALA A 135 7.66 -10.53 -2.53
CA ALA A 135 8.95 -9.83 -2.66
C ALA A 135 8.80 -8.34 -3.03
N VAL A 136 7.68 -7.72 -2.68
CA VAL A 136 7.39 -6.29 -2.90
C VAL A 136 7.96 -5.49 -1.73
N ASN A 137 8.66 -4.40 -2.02
CA ASN A 137 9.23 -3.52 -1.01
C ASN A 137 8.12 -2.93 -0.13
N ILE A 138 8.30 -2.99 1.19
CA ILE A 138 7.31 -2.45 2.14
C ILE A 138 7.33 -0.91 2.19
N ALA A 139 8.49 -0.33 1.89
CA ALA A 139 8.74 1.10 1.87
C ALA A 139 9.92 1.44 0.97
N GLY A 140 9.98 2.71 0.54
CA GLY A 140 11.03 3.24 -0.33
C GLY A 140 10.80 2.93 -1.81
N ASP A 141 11.85 3.06 -2.60
CA ASP A 141 11.78 2.92 -4.05
C ASP A 141 11.36 1.49 -4.47
N PRO A 142 10.40 1.32 -5.41
CA PRO A 142 9.92 -0.01 -5.81
C PRO A 142 10.98 -0.94 -6.40
N LEU A 143 12.05 -0.37 -6.97
CA LEU A 143 13.14 -1.12 -7.60
C LEU A 143 14.36 -1.31 -6.67
N ALA A 144 14.32 -0.79 -5.44
CA ALA A 144 15.41 -0.95 -4.49
C ALA A 144 15.64 -2.43 -4.14
N THR A 145 16.89 -2.88 -4.22
CA THR A 145 17.28 -4.27 -3.92
C THR A 145 17.74 -4.48 -2.48
N THR A 146 17.73 -3.43 -1.67
CA THR A 146 18.19 -3.45 -0.26
C THR A 146 17.05 -3.27 0.74
N SER A 147 15.90 -2.74 0.31
CA SER A 147 14.75 -2.52 1.19
C SER A 147 14.14 -3.85 1.66
N PRO A 148 13.62 -3.93 2.89
CA PRO A 148 12.74 -5.00 3.31
C PRO A 148 11.51 -5.12 2.42
N THR A 149 11.07 -6.35 2.26
CA THR A 149 9.84 -6.72 1.54
C THR A 149 8.83 -7.27 2.52
N TYR A 150 7.59 -7.49 2.09
CA TYR A 150 6.63 -8.24 2.92
C TYR A 150 7.17 -9.65 3.28
N ALA A 151 7.86 -10.32 2.35
CA ALA A 151 8.49 -11.61 2.62
C ALA A 151 9.56 -11.57 3.73
N SER A 152 10.19 -10.42 3.98
CA SER A 152 11.20 -10.26 5.03
C SER A 152 10.63 -10.46 6.43
N PHE A 153 9.32 -10.29 6.62
CA PHE A 153 8.65 -10.43 7.91
C PHE A 153 8.07 -11.83 8.16
N ALA A 154 8.13 -12.75 7.19
CA ALA A 154 7.48 -14.06 7.31
C ALA A 154 7.95 -14.87 8.53
N GLY A 155 9.24 -14.77 8.89
CA GLY A 155 9.83 -15.42 10.05
C GLY A 155 9.64 -14.66 11.38
N LEU A 156 8.95 -13.52 11.39
CA LEU A 156 8.81 -12.64 12.55
C LEU A 156 7.40 -12.65 13.15
N LEU A 157 6.45 -13.35 12.53
CA LEU A 157 5.05 -13.40 12.97
C LEU A 157 4.86 -14.10 14.32
N ASP A 158 5.76 -15.01 14.68
CA ASP A 158 5.73 -15.72 15.97
C ASP A 158 6.75 -15.17 16.96
N ALA A 159 7.44 -14.06 16.62
CA ALA A 159 8.42 -13.45 17.50
C ALA A 159 7.72 -12.84 18.73
N PRO A 160 8.26 -13.04 19.95
CA PRO A 160 7.62 -12.50 21.15
C PRO A 160 7.60 -10.98 21.13
N ALA A 161 6.55 -10.40 21.73
CA ALA A 161 6.48 -8.96 21.94
C ALA A 161 7.68 -8.45 22.75
N SER A 162 8.12 -7.24 22.39
CA SER A 162 9.09 -6.47 23.17
C SER A 162 8.53 -6.14 24.55
N ALA A 163 9.38 -5.84 25.52
CA ALA A 163 8.92 -5.42 26.84
C ALA A 163 8.19 -4.07 26.75
N ALA A 164 7.18 -3.85 27.59
CA ALA A 164 6.46 -2.58 27.62
C ALA A 164 7.42 -1.41 27.91
N GLY A 165 7.40 -0.38 27.07
CA GLY A 165 8.28 0.78 27.19
C GLY A 165 9.73 0.54 26.77
N GLU A 166 10.08 -0.65 26.28
CA GLU A 166 11.40 -0.92 25.70
C GLU A 166 11.64 -0.02 24.49
N ALA A 167 12.85 0.53 24.37
CA ALA A 167 13.25 1.29 23.20
C ALA A 167 13.29 0.40 21.95
N ILE A 168 12.56 0.80 20.91
CA ILE A 168 12.60 0.12 19.61
C ILE A 168 13.84 0.61 18.87
N ALA A 169 14.89 -0.20 18.91
CA ALA A 169 16.17 0.10 18.23
C ALA A 169 16.64 -1.02 17.29
N ARG A 170 15.91 -2.13 17.22
CA ARG A 170 16.23 -3.25 16.32
C ARG A 170 16.08 -2.84 14.85
N THR A 171 16.90 -3.40 14.00
CA THR A 171 16.83 -3.22 12.54
C THR A 171 16.39 -4.50 11.87
N ILE A 172 15.85 -4.38 10.66
CA ILE A 172 15.54 -5.51 9.78
C ILE A 172 16.19 -5.30 8.41
N ALA A 173 16.89 -6.34 7.93
CA ALA A 173 17.46 -6.39 6.59
C ALA A 173 16.47 -7.04 5.59
N ARG A 174 16.77 -6.93 4.29
CA ARG A 174 15.91 -7.49 3.22
C ARG A 174 15.68 -9.00 3.34
N ASP A 175 16.66 -9.74 3.83
CA ASP A 175 16.54 -11.19 4.04
C ASP A 175 15.75 -11.57 5.30
N GLY A 176 15.25 -10.59 6.06
CA GLY A 176 14.54 -10.78 7.32
C GLY A 176 15.45 -10.88 8.54
N THR A 177 16.78 -10.81 8.37
CA THR A 177 17.71 -10.81 9.49
C THR A 177 17.50 -9.57 10.35
N THR A 178 17.26 -9.78 11.65
CA THR A 178 17.17 -8.70 12.63
C THR A 178 18.52 -8.43 13.28
N SER A 179 18.89 -7.16 13.42
CA SER A 179 20.11 -6.77 14.11
C SER A 179 19.84 -5.66 15.12
N CYS A 180 20.84 -5.34 15.93
CA CYS A 180 20.82 -4.27 16.91
C CYS A 180 22.06 -3.39 16.70
N CYS A 181 22.02 -2.09 16.96
CA CYS A 181 20.86 -1.24 17.20
C CYS A 181 21.07 0.08 16.46
N VAL A 182 19.99 0.69 15.98
CA VAL A 182 20.07 2.12 15.64
C VAL A 182 20.32 2.92 16.92
N ALA A 183 20.96 4.07 16.79
CA ALA A 183 21.01 5.03 17.89
C ALA A 183 19.58 5.42 18.27
N ASP A 184 19.28 5.55 19.56
CA ASP A 184 17.96 5.97 20.06
C ASP A 184 17.74 7.48 19.86
N SER A 185 17.79 7.93 18.60
CA SER A 185 17.59 9.33 18.24
C SER A 185 16.12 9.71 18.13
N HIS A 186 15.21 8.74 18.18
CA HIS A 186 13.78 8.95 17.91
C HIS A 186 12.87 8.65 19.10
N ALA A 187 13.39 8.14 20.22
CA ALA A 187 12.64 7.86 21.44
C ALA A 187 11.37 7.02 21.20
N VAL A 188 11.43 6.09 20.24
CA VAL A 188 10.31 5.21 19.90
C VAL A 188 10.34 4.01 20.83
N THR A 189 9.21 3.70 21.46
CA THR A 189 9.12 2.61 22.45
C THR A 189 8.01 1.63 22.11
N ALA A 190 8.13 0.41 22.62
CA ALA A 190 7.10 -0.61 22.48
C ALA A 190 5.89 -0.24 23.36
N GLY A 191 4.81 0.18 22.71
CA GLY A 191 3.60 0.71 23.34
C GLY A 191 2.61 -0.38 23.73
N LEU A 192 1.33 -0.15 23.43
CA LEU A 192 0.22 -1.03 23.82
C LEU A 192 0.36 -2.43 23.21
N LEU A 193 0.11 -3.47 24.02
CA LEU A 193 0.01 -4.85 23.55
C LEU A 193 -1.36 -5.08 22.89
N ALA A 194 -1.34 -5.53 21.63
CA ALA A 194 -2.52 -6.02 20.95
C ALA A 194 -2.73 -7.49 21.32
N GLU A 195 -3.58 -7.74 22.32
CA GLU A 195 -3.89 -9.10 22.81
C GLU A 195 -4.24 -10.12 21.69
N PRO A 196 -4.99 -9.77 20.62
CA PRO A 196 -5.33 -10.74 19.59
C PRO A 196 -4.14 -11.31 18.80
N THR A 197 -3.04 -10.57 18.72
CA THR A 197 -1.87 -10.96 17.93
C THR A 197 -0.62 -11.14 18.79
N GLY A 198 -0.63 -10.71 20.05
CA GLY A 198 0.52 -10.81 20.95
C GLY A 198 1.67 -9.86 20.60
N HIS A 199 1.45 -8.86 19.75
CA HIS A 199 2.46 -7.87 19.36
C HIS A 199 2.17 -6.48 19.91
N ARG A 200 3.20 -5.64 20.03
CA ARG A 200 3.05 -4.25 20.49
C ARG A 200 3.01 -3.26 19.34
N VAL A 201 2.16 -2.25 19.48
CA VAL A 201 2.16 -1.08 18.60
C VAL A 201 3.30 -0.15 19.03
N ALA A 202 4.17 0.26 18.12
CA ALA A 202 5.20 1.26 18.44
C ALA A 202 4.54 2.59 18.85
N SER A 203 5.12 3.29 19.83
CA SER A 203 4.55 4.49 20.45
C SER A 203 4.10 5.54 19.42
N VAL A 204 4.94 5.82 18.42
CA VAL A 204 4.62 6.80 17.36
C VAL A 204 3.41 6.42 16.51
N PHE A 205 3.18 5.13 16.27
CA PHE A 205 1.97 4.68 15.58
C PHE A 205 0.77 4.78 16.51
N TRP A 206 0.90 4.40 17.79
CA TRP A 206 -0.18 4.50 18.75
C TRP A 206 -0.65 5.95 18.95
N ASP A 207 0.29 6.90 19.07
CA ASP A 207 0.00 8.32 19.18
C ASP A 207 -0.77 8.83 17.95
N TYR A 208 -0.39 8.40 16.75
CA TYR A 208 -1.10 8.76 15.52
C TYR A 208 -2.51 8.13 15.45
N LEU A 209 -2.61 6.83 15.73
CA LEU A 209 -3.87 6.07 15.67
C LEU A 209 -4.90 6.50 16.72
N THR A 210 -4.46 7.20 17.77
CA THR A 210 -5.33 7.78 18.80
C THR A 210 -5.48 9.31 18.69
N SER A 211 -4.88 9.91 17.66
CA SER A 211 -4.90 11.36 17.47
C SER A 211 -6.24 11.89 16.96
N SER A 212 -6.41 13.20 17.11
CA SER A 212 -7.57 13.96 16.60
C SER A 212 -7.11 15.10 15.70
N GLY A 213 -7.92 15.44 14.70
CA GLY A 213 -7.62 16.50 13.74
C GLY A 213 -8.84 16.85 12.91
N THR A 214 -8.62 17.61 11.83
CA THR A 214 -9.68 17.86 10.84
C THR A 214 -9.99 16.59 10.07
N ILE A 215 -11.28 16.23 10.07
CA ILE A 215 -11.88 15.10 9.39
C ILE A 215 -13.10 15.56 8.61
N VAL A 216 -13.54 14.78 7.63
CA VAL A 216 -14.87 14.94 7.02
C VAL A 216 -15.86 14.04 7.74
N GLU A 217 -16.98 14.62 8.19
CA GLU A 217 -18.12 13.90 8.77
C GLU A 217 -19.41 14.46 8.19
N ARG A 218 -20.30 13.59 7.66
CA ARG A 218 -21.56 13.98 6.99
C ARG A 218 -21.36 15.17 6.04
N THR A 219 -20.38 15.05 5.14
CA THR A 219 -19.97 16.02 4.10
C THR A 219 -19.38 17.35 4.58
N HIS A 220 -19.11 17.53 5.88
CA HIS A 220 -18.53 18.77 6.40
C HIS A 220 -17.21 18.48 7.10
N ARG A 221 -16.26 19.41 6.96
CA ARG A 221 -15.03 19.36 7.76
C ARG A 221 -15.33 19.75 9.20
N THR A 222 -14.92 18.90 10.13
CA THR A 222 -15.03 19.11 11.57
C THR A 222 -13.75 18.63 12.27
N ARG A 223 -13.61 18.92 13.56
CA ARG A 223 -12.52 18.38 14.38
C ARG A 223 -13.01 17.15 15.15
N GLY A 224 -12.27 16.05 15.07
CA GLY A 224 -12.58 14.81 15.79
C GLY A 224 -11.45 13.80 15.76
N ALA A 225 -11.67 12.62 16.32
CA ALA A 225 -10.72 11.52 16.22
C ALA A 225 -10.51 11.13 14.75
N LEU A 226 -9.26 10.97 14.32
CA LEU A 226 -8.96 10.54 12.95
C LEU A 226 -9.60 9.17 12.68
N PHE A 227 -9.50 8.27 13.67
CA PHE A 227 -10.04 6.91 13.60
C PHE A 227 -11.07 6.70 14.72
N ALA A 228 -12.24 6.19 14.38
CA ALA A 228 -13.25 5.82 15.39
C ALA A 228 -12.78 4.62 16.23
N ASN A 229 -12.01 3.73 15.62
CA ASN A 229 -11.26 2.68 16.28
C ASN A 229 -9.77 2.81 15.88
N PRO A 230 -8.81 2.82 16.81
CA PRO A 230 -7.38 2.96 16.50
C PRO A 230 -6.84 1.90 15.53
N TYR A 231 -7.46 0.72 15.44
CA TYR A 231 -7.01 -0.35 14.55
C TYR A 231 -7.73 -0.34 13.19
N TYR A 232 -8.63 0.62 12.93
CA TYR A 232 -9.42 0.63 11.69
C TYR A 232 -8.54 0.67 10.44
N ALA A 233 -7.58 1.60 10.38
CA ALA A 233 -6.77 1.82 9.18
C ALA A 233 -5.59 0.85 9.01
N THR A 234 -5.09 0.26 10.10
CA THR A 234 -3.86 -0.55 10.09
C THR A 234 -4.08 -2.01 10.46
N GLY A 235 -5.21 -2.35 11.09
CA GLY A 235 -5.38 -3.60 11.81
C GLY A 235 -4.49 -3.68 13.05
N TYR A 236 -4.51 -4.84 13.71
CA TYR A 236 -3.56 -5.17 14.79
C TYR A 236 -2.15 -5.38 14.22
N PRO A 237 -1.08 -5.03 14.96
CA PRO A 237 0.28 -5.37 14.58
C PRO A 237 0.46 -6.89 14.54
N ILE A 238 1.17 -7.41 13.55
CA ILE A 238 1.45 -8.86 13.38
C ILE A 238 2.95 -9.20 13.43
N ALA A 239 3.77 -8.20 13.77
CA ALA A 239 5.19 -8.34 14.03
C ALA A 239 5.64 -7.13 14.88
N GLU A 240 6.75 -7.27 15.60
CA GLU A 240 7.34 -6.16 16.33
C GLU A 240 7.95 -5.13 15.36
N ALA A 241 7.86 -3.85 15.73
CA ALA A 241 8.43 -2.77 14.94
C ALA A 241 9.97 -2.86 14.88
N ALA A 242 10.51 -2.53 13.72
CA ALA A 242 11.94 -2.51 13.44
C ALA A 242 12.28 -1.34 12.51
N TRP A 243 13.53 -0.89 12.58
CA TRP A 243 14.09 0.12 11.69
C TRP A 243 14.67 -0.51 10.43
N ALA A 244 14.60 0.22 9.32
CA ALA A 244 15.27 -0.15 8.09
C ALA A 244 15.79 1.10 7.38
N TRP A 245 16.89 0.96 6.65
CA TRP A 245 17.34 1.97 5.70
C TRP A 245 16.78 1.63 4.34
N VAL A 246 15.96 2.52 3.82
CA VAL A 246 15.30 2.35 2.51
C VAL A 246 15.67 3.53 1.60
N PRO A 247 16.07 3.27 0.35
CA PRO A 247 16.25 4.33 -0.64
C PRO A 247 14.92 5.02 -0.96
N VAL A 248 14.95 6.34 -1.15
CA VAL A 248 13.80 7.15 -1.56
C VAL A 248 14.28 8.17 -2.58
N GLY A 249 13.68 8.15 -3.78
CA GLY A 249 13.94 9.14 -4.82
C GLY A 249 15.06 8.80 -5.81
N GLY A 250 15.55 7.55 -5.82
CA GLY A 250 16.61 7.08 -6.72
C GLY A 250 18.02 7.23 -6.17
#